data_AF-A0A5F0JNF8-F1
#
_entry.id   AF-A0A5F0JNF8-F1
#
_cell.length_a   1.000
_cell.length_b   1.000
_cell.length_c   1.000
_cell.angle_alpha   90.00
_cell.angle_beta   90.00
_cell.angle_gamma   90.00
#
_symmetry.space_group_name_H-M   'P 1'
#
loop_
_entity.id
_entity.type
_entity.pdbx_description
1 polymer ?
#
loop_
_entity_poly.entity_id
_entity_poly.type
_entity_poly.pdbx_seq_one_letter_code
_entity_poly.pdbx_strand_id
1 'polypeptide(L)'
;MKTKTVFAITNNQKIKTTVKYDTRNCLMTFSEAENFSKIYCGKDIYSCLGKVRADFPQMIFLCKGAKINVMPSRMASQMSAGLVAYEMTLGKQATNEDIVHIFDYEEENLTSNPQDQIDFFKKWLASLGAQDYEKFN
;
A
#
# COMPACT_ATOMS: atom_id res chain seq x y z
N MET A 1 8.72 -8.98 -15.05
CA MET A 1 7.64 -9.12 -14.05
C MET A 1 8.20 -9.78 -12.80
N LYS A 2 7.97 -9.21 -11.62
CA LYS A 2 8.40 -9.77 -10.32
C LYS A 2 7.21 -10.44 -9.63
N THR A 3 7.49 -11.41 -8.77
CA THR A 3 6.46 -12.15 -8.01
C THR A 3 6.74 -12.00 -6.51
N LYS A 4 5.69 -11.77 -5.72
CA LYS A 4 5.75 -11.78 -4.26
C LYS A 4 4.60 -12.59 -3.69
N THR A 5 4.92 -13.40 -2.69
CA THR A 5 3.91 -14.06 -1.85
C THR A 5 3.57 -13.13 -0.70
N VAL A 6 2.29 -12.92 -0.46
CA VAL A 6 1.75 -12.09 0.61
C VAL A 6 0.76 -12.94 1.39
N PHE A 7 0.71 -12.80 2.70
CA PHE A 7 -0.33 -13.44 3.50
C PHE A 7 -1.59 -12.58 3.47
N ALA A 8 -2.75 -13.22 3.48
CA ALA A 8 -4.02 -12.54 3.63
C ALA A 8 -4.94 -13.33 4.54
N ILE A 9 -5.89 -12.67 5.18
CA ILE A 9 -6.98 -13.31 5.91
C ILE A 9 -8.24 -13.18 5.06
N THR A 10 -8.86 -14.32 4.78
CA THR A 10 -10.17 -14.43 4.14
C THR A 10 -10.97 -15.50 4.88
N ASN A 11 -12.26 -15.26 5.16
CA ASN A 11 -13.10 -16.19 5.92
C ASN A 11 -12.47 -16.66 7.25
N ASN A 12 -11.82 -15.75 7.99
CA ASN A 12 -11.06 -16.00 9.22
C ASN A 12 -9.90 -17.02 9.08
N GLN A 13 -9.48 -17.33 7.86
CA GLN A 13 -8.34 -18.21 7.58
C GLN A 13 -7.20 -17.42 6.96
N LYS A 14 -6.00 -17.66 7.48
CA LYS A 14 -4.78 -17.11 6.92
C LYS A 14 -4.37 -17.93 5.70
N ILE A 15 -4.38 -17.30 4.54
CA ILE A 15 -3.99 -17.88 3.26
C ILE A 15 -2.71 -17.23 2.74
N LYS A 16 -2.00 -17.93 1.85
CA LYS A 16 -0.94 -17.34 1.03
C LYS A 16 -1.52 -16.98 -0.33
N THR A 17 -1.33 -15.73 -0.73
CA THR A 17 -1.69 -15.25 -2.07
C THR A 17 -0.45 -14.77 -2.81
N THR A 18 -0.54 -14.68 -4.13
CA THR A 18 0.56 -14.25 -4.99
C THR A 18 0.17 -13.00 -5.77
N VAL A 19 1.01 -11.98 -5.66
CA VAL A 19 0.98 -10.79 -6.50
C VAL A 19 2.13 -10.83 -7.49
N LYS A 20 1.83 -10.61 -8.77
CA LYS A 20 2.83 -10.38 -9.81
C LYS A 20 2.78 -8.90 -10.19
N TYR A 21 3.91 -8.25 -10.35
CA TYR A 21 3.93 -6.83 -10.70
C TYR A 21 5.04 -6.46 -11.68
N ASP A 22 4.78 -5.40 -12.43
CA ASP A 22 5.71 -4.75 -13.34
C ASP A 22 5.84 -3.27 -12.95
N THR A 23 7.00 -2.92 -12.40
CA THR A 23 7.32 -1.57 -11.96
C THR A 23 7.49 -0.58 -13.11
N ARG A 24 7.81 -1.04 -14.33
CA ARG A 24 7.99 -0.15 -15.49
C ARG A 24 6.65 0.31 -16.05
N ASN A 25 5.70 -0.63 -16.09
CA ASN A 25 4.36 -0.39 -16.63
C ASN A 25 3.33 -0.03 -15.56
N CYS A 26 3.74 0.00 -14.27
CA CYS A 26 2.85 0.20 -13.12
C CYS A 26 1.63 -0.74 -13.14
N LEU A 27 1.89 -2.02 -13.44
CA LEU A 27 0.88 -3.07 -13.51
C LEU A 27 1.04 -4.05 -12.36
N MET A 28 -0.07 -4.54 -11.84
CA MET A 28 -0.10 -5.65 -10.89
C MET A 28 -1.18 -6.66 -11.28
N THR A 29 -0.82 -7.92 -11.33
CA THR A 29 -1.73 -9.05 -11.46
C THR A 29 -1.92 -9.69 -10.10
N PHE A 30 -3.17 -9.83 -9.68
CA PHE A 30 -3.55 -10.56 -8.47
C PHE A 30 -4.28 -11.84 -8.85
N SER A 31 -3.93 -12.94 -8.18
CA SER A 31 -4.53 -14.26 -8.37
C SER A 31 -4.77 -14.94 -7.03
N GLU A 32 -6.03 -15.21 -6.73
CA GLU A 32 -6.46 -15.94 -5.53
C GLU A 32 -6.53 -17.46 -5.75
N ALA A 33 -6.67 -17.91 -7.01
CA ALA A 33 -6.75 -19.32 -7.41
C ALA A 33 -6.22 -19.52 -8.84
N GLU A 34 -6.01 -20.79 -9.26
CA GLU A 34 -5.48 -21.13 -10.59
C GLU A 34 -6.34 -20.60 -11.76
N ASN A 35 -7.65 -20.39 -11.53
CA ASN A 35 -8.59 -19.97 -12.57
C ASN A 35 -9.00 -18.48 -12.48
N PHE A 36 -8.44 -17.71 -11.54
CA PHE A 36 -8.76 -16.29 -11.39
C PHE A 36 -7.50 -15.43 -11.42
N SER A 37 -7.47 -14.46 -12.33
CA SER A 37 -6.49 -13.40 -12.32
C SER A 37 -7.11 -12.08 -12.78
N LYS A 38 -6.75 -10.99 -12.11
CA LYS A 38 -7.15 -9.64 -12.52
C LYS A 38 -5.93 -8.73 -12.57
N ILE A 39 -5.88 -7.87 -13.59
CA ILE A 39 -4.80 -6.92 -13.82
C ILE A 39 -5.26 -5.54 -13.38
N TYR A 40 -4.39 -4.86 -12.64
CA TYR A 40 -4.59 -3.53 -12.10
C TYR A 40 -3.52 -2.60 -12.63
N CYS A 41 -3.93 -1.46 -13.17
CA CYS A 41 -3.05 -0.38 -13.60
C CYS A 41 -3.21 0.81 -12.65
N GLY A 42 -2.11 1.45 -12.27
CA GLY A 42 -2.09 2.60 -11.35
C GLY A 42 -0.91 3.52 -11.63
N LYS A 43 -0.76 4.56 -10.81
CA LYS A 43 0.41 5.46 -10.88
C LYS A 43 1.71 4.78 -10.41
N ASP A 44 1.57 3.75 -9.56
CA ASP A 44 2.65 2.98 -8.95
C ASP A 44 2.09 1.64 -8.41
N ILE A 45 2.97 0.77 -7.90
CA ILE A 45 2.58 -0.54 -7.38
C ILE A 45 1.74 -0.42 -6.10
N TYR A 46 1.99 0.57 -5.25
CA TYR A 46 1.18 0.84 -4.06
C TYR A 46 -0.28 1.13 -4.43
N SER A 47 -0.51 1.94 -5.47
CA SER A 47 -1.85 2.27 -5.96
C SER A 47 -2.53 1.05 -6.57
N CYS A 48 -1.80 0.19 -7.26
CA CYS A 48 -2.33 -1.09 -7.74
C CYS A 48 -2.75 -1.99 -6.57
N LEU A 49 -1.94 -2.08 -5.51
CA LEU A 49 -2.28 -2.81 -4.29
C LEU A 49 -3.54 -2.23 -3.62
N GLY A 50 -3.68 -0.91 -3.59
CA GLY A 50 -4.90 -0.26 -3.13
C GLY A 50 -6.13 -0.69 -3.92
N LYS A 51 -6.05 -0.75 -5.26
CA LYS A 51 -7.15 -1.22 -6.11
C LYS A 51 -7.51 -2.68 -5.86
N VAL A 52 -6.52 -3.55 -5.65
CA VAL A 52 -6.79 -4.94 -5.25
C VAL A 52 -7.58 -4.99 -3.94
N ARG A 53 -7.14 -4.25 -2.91
CA ARG A 53 -7.83 -4.24 -1.62
C ARG A 53 -9.26 -3.70 -1.72
N ALA A 54 -9.48 -2.68 -2.55
CA ALA A 54 -10.81 -2.14 -2.80
C ALA A 54 -11.75 -3.13 -3.51
N ASP A 55 -11.21 -3.96 -4.41
CA ASP A 55 -11.98 -4.99 -5.13
C ASP A 55 -12.24 -6.25 -4.28
N PHE A 56 -11.43 -6.48 -3.25
CA PHE A 56 -11.56 -7.60 -2.30
C PHE A 56 -11.64 -7.11 -0.85
N PRO A 57 -12.68 -6.32 -0.48
CA PRO A 57 -12.77 -5.74 0.87
C PRO A 57 -12.85 -6.80 1.98
N GLN A 58 -13.38 -7.99 1.67
CA GLN A 58 -13.43 -9.15 2.56
C GLN A 58 -12.06 -9.80 2.84
N MET A 59 -11.03 -9.44 2.07
CA MET A 59 -9.67 -9.95 2.22
C MET A 59 -8.78 -8.91 2.89
N ILE A 60 -8.19 -9.28 4.03
CA ILE A 60 -7.25 -8.42 4.75
C ILE A 60 -5.84 -8.85 4.36
N PHE A 61 -5.14 -7.99 3.63
CA PHE A 61 -3.75 -8.24 3.23
C PHE A 61 -2.80 -7.93 4.39
N LEU A 62 -2.00 -8.92 4.78
CA LEU A 62 -1.07 -8.84 5.91
C LEU A 62 0.28 -8.29 5.47
N CYS A 63 0.29 -7.02 5.04
CA CYS A 63 1.51 -6.33 4.64
C CYS A 63 1.49 -4.83 4.97
N LYS A 64 2.67 -4.23 5.07
CA LYS A 64 2.85 -2.80 5.36
C LYS A 64 2.09 -1.89 4.40
N GLY A 65 1.98 -2.26 3.13
CA GLY A 65 1.21 -1.50 2.13
C GLY A 65 -0.29 -1.42 2.41
N ALA A 66 -0.81 -2.27 3.30
CA ALA A 66 -2.19 -2.23 3.77
C ALA A 66 -2.36 -1.53 5.14
N LYS A 67 -1.28 -1.10 5.79
CA LYS A 67 -1.34 -0.41 7.08
C LYS A 67 -1.86 1.02 6.91
N ILE A 68 -2.77 1.45 7.80
CA ILE A 68 -3.48 2.74 7.70
C ILE A 68 -2.53 3.95 7.66
N ASN A 69 -1.40 3.88 8.35
CA ASN A 69 -0.42 4.96 8.44
C ASN A 69 0.77 4.79 7.49
N VAL A 70 0.68 3.91 6.50
CA VAL A 70 1.74 3.71 5.50
C VAL A 70 1.30 4.28 4.16
N MET A 71 2.10 5.19 3.60
CA MET A 71 1.87 5.76 2.27
C MET A 71 3.20 6.18 1.62
N PRO A 72 3.38 5.97 0.30
CA PRO A 72 4.55 6.50 -0.40
C PRO A 72 4.45 8.02 -0.56
N SER A 73 5.59 8.71 -0.38
CA SER A 73 5.73 10.08 -0.84
C SER A 73 5.74 10.13 -2.38
N ARG A 74 5.55 11.31 -2.98
CA ARG A 74 5.66 11.49 -4.45
C ARG A 74 7.03 11.03 -4.97
N MET A 75 8.09 11.37 -4.24
CA MET A 75 9.46 10.96 -4.57
C MET A 75 9.63 9.44 -4.46
N ALA A 76 9.14 8.81 -3.38
CA ALA A 76 9.21 7.35 -3.23
C ALA A 76 8.40 6.63 -4.31
N SER A 77 7.23 7.15 -4.66
CA SER A 77 6.40 6.67 -5.77
C SER A 77 7.18 6.65 -7.09
N GLN A 78 7.83 7.76 -7.44
CA GLN A 78 8.61 7.87 -8.70
C GLN A 78 9.90 7.03 -8.68
N MET A 79 10.68 7.08 -7.61
CA MET A 79 12.00 6.44 -7.55
C MET A 79 11.93 4.93 -7.31
N SER A 80 10.90 4.44 -6.62
CA SER A 80 10.75 3.02 -6.25
C SER A 80 9.56 2.32 -6.93
N ALA A 81 8.87 3.01 -7.85
CA ALA A 81 7.57 2.58 -8.38
C ALA A 81 6.56 2.27 -7.26
N GLY A 82 6.62 3.03 -6.15
CA GLY A 82 5.76 2.85 -4.98
C GLY A 82 6.00 1.56 -4.19
N LEU A 83 7.13 0.87 -4.36
CA LEU A 83 7.48 -0.30 -3.56
C LEU A 83 7.97 0.05 -2.15
N VAL A 84 8.38 1.31 -1.96
CA VAL A 84 8.85 1.86 -0.69
C VAL A 84 7.90 2.96 -0.25
N ALA A 85 7.59 2.97 1.04
CA ALA A 85 6.67 3.93 1.67
C ALA A 85 7.19 4.36 3.05
N TYR A 86 6.53 5.35 3.65
CA TYR A 86 6.83 5.79 5.02
C TYR A 86 5.71 5.34 5.96
N GLU A 87 6.08 4.77 7.10
CA GLU A 87 5.18 4.52 8.22
C GLU A 87 5.11 5.76 9.12
N MET A 88 4.01 6.48 9.06
CA MET A 88 3.87 7.80 9.66
C MET A 88 3.35 7.74 11.10
N THR A 89 3.85 8.63 11.94
CA THR A 89 3.36 8.84 13.31
C THR A 89 2.89 10.28 13.45
N LEU A 90 1.67 10.49 13.97
CA LEU A 90 1.13 11.84 14.17
C LEU A 90 2.04 12.66 15.09
N GLY A 91 2.27 13.93 14.73
CA GLY A 91 3.17 14.84 15.46
C GLY A 91 4.66 14.57 15.26
N LYS A 92 5.05 13.54 14.48
CA LYS A 92 6.45 13.22 14.16
C LYS A 92 6.68 13.32 12.64
N GLN A 93 7.71 14.07 12.25
CA GLN A 93 8.16 14.09 10.87
C GLN A 93 8.74 12.72 10.48
N ALA A 94 8.36 12.22 9.31
CA ALA A 94 8.88 10.97 8.79
C ALA A 94 10.33 11.15 8.33
N THR A 95 11.16 10.15 8.62
CA THR A 95 12.59 10.10 8.36
C THR A 95 12.95 8.82 7.62
N ASN A 96 14.23 8.63 7.30
CA ASN A 96 14.70 7.41 6.66
C ASN A 96 14.49 6.15 7.52
N GLU A 97 14.40 6.29 8.85
CA GLU A 97 14.13 5.18 9.77
C GLU A 97 12.69 4.68 9.66
N ASP A 98 11.78 5.53 9.19
CA ASP A 98 10.36 5.20 9.03
C ASP A 98 10.06 4.59 7.65
N ILE A 99 11.09 4.29 6.85
CA ILE A 99 10.96 3.67 5.52
C ILE A 99 10.63 2.18 5.66
N VAL A 100 9.60 1.73 4.92
CA VAL A 100 9.15 0.33 4.86
C VAL A 100 8.93 -0.13 3.42
N HIS A 101 9.02 -1.45 3.17
CA HIS A 101 8.58 -2.02 1.91
C HIS A 101 7.11 -2.46 1.97
N ILE A 102 6.33 -2.15 0.94
CA ILE A 102 4.87 -2.36 0.96
C ILE A 102 4.43 -3.84 1.07
N PHE A 103 5.33 -4.79 0.81
CA PHE A 103 5.07 -6.22 0.91
C PHE A 103 5.70 -6.86 2.15
N ASP A 104 6.38 -6.09 3.00
CA ASP A 104 6.82 -6.58 4.30
C ASP A 104 5.60 -6.94 5.13
N TYR A 105 5.72 -8.03 5.89
CA TYR A 105 4.62 -8.58 6.67
C TYR A 105 4.19 -7.63 7.80
N GLU A 106 2.87 -7.53 8.01
CA GLU A 106 2.25 -6.71 9.05
C GLU A 106 0.86 -7.27 9.37
N GLU A 107 0.44 -7.20 10.62
CA GLU A 107 -0.89 -7.63 11.07
C GLU A 107 -1.65 -6.51 11.80
N GLU A 108 -0.98 -5.42 12.17
CA GLU A 108 -1.56 -4.35 12.97
C GLU A 108 -2.06 -3.18 12.13
N ASN A 109 -3.19 -2.59 12.54
CA ASN A 109 -3.77 -1.37 11.97
C ASN A 109 -3.91 -1.40 10.43
N LEU A 110 -4.31 -2.56 9.91
CA LEU A 110 -4.53 -2.78 8.49
C LEU A 110 -5.89 -2.21 8.04
N THR A 111 -5.99 -1.85 6.77
CA THR A 111 -7.23 -1.42 6.13
C THR A 111 -7.35 -2.04 4.74
N SER A 112 -8.57 -2.44 4.36
CA SER A 112 -8.91 -2.82 2.99
C SER A 112 -9.35 -1.62 2.14
N ASN A 113 -9.59 -0.46 2.76
CA ASN A 113 -10.02 0.75 2.07
C ASN A 113 -8.83 1.70 1.86
N PRO A 114 -8.37 1.94 0.61
CA PRO A 114 -7.29 2.88 0.34
C PRO A 114 -7.57 4.32 0.78
N GLN A 115 -8.85 4.71 0.90
CA GLN A 115 -9.23 6.05 1.35
C GLN A 115 -8.79 6.31 2.80
N ASP A 116 -8.80 5.28 3.65
CA ASP A 116 -8.39 5.42 5.06
C ASP A 116 -6.92 5.85 5.18
N GLN A 117 -6.06 5.38 4.27
CA GLN A 117 -4.64 5.77 4.20
C GLN A 117 -4.48 7.22 3.72
N ILE A 118 -5.29 7.65 2.76
CA ILE A 118 -5.32 9.05 2.29
C ILE A 118 -5.77 9.98 3.42
N ASP A 119 -6.78 9.57 4.17
CA ASP A 119 -7.31 10.37 5.28
C ASP A 119 -6.32 10.43 6.45
N PHE A 120 -5.62 9.33 6.74
CA PHE A 120 -4.52 9.33 7.71
C PHE A 120 -3.38 10.25 7.27
N PHE A 121 -2.97 10.19 6.00
CA PHE A 121 -1.92 11.06 5.46
C PHE A 121 -2.25 12.55 5.65
N LYS A 122 -3.50 12.95 5.38
CA LYS A 122 -3.97 14.32 5.63
C LYS A 122 -3.93 14.70 7.11
N LYS A 123 -4.34 13.80 8.00
CA LYS A 123 -4.23 14.01 9.46
C LYS A 123 -2.77 14.15 9.90
N TRP A 124 -1.88 13.36 9.34
CA TRP A 124 -0.45 13.45 9.60
C TRP A 124 0.13 14.79 9.16
N LEU A 125 -0.15 15.25 7.93
CA LEU A 125 0.25 16.58 7.48
C LEU A 125 -0.28 17.68 8.40
N ALA A 126 -1.55 17.60 8.80
CA ALA A 126 -2.15 18.56 9.73
C ALA A 126 -1.46 18.57 11.10
N SER A 127 -1.07 17.40 11.61
CA SER A 127 -0.35 17.28 12.89
C SER A 127 1.05 17.91 12.86
N LEU A 128 1.61 18.13 11.67
CA LEU A 128 2.90 18.80 11.46
C LEU A 128 2.76 20.28 11.07
N GLY A 129 1.54 20.81 10.98
CA GLY A 129 1.29 22.15 10.43
C GLY A 129 1.57 22.27 8.93
N ALA A 130 1.66 21.15 8.20
CA ALA A 130 2.00 21.09 6.77
C ALA A 130 0.77 20.88 5.87
N GLN A 131 -0.37 21.47 6.23
CA GLN A 131 -1.66 21.27 5.56
C GLN A 131 -1.64 21.72 4.09
N ASP A 132 -0.78 22.69 3.77
CA ASP A 132 -0.61 23.22 2.43
C ASP A 132 0.40 22.42 1.58
N TYR A 133 0.92 21.28 2.06
CA TYR A 133 1.91 20.45 1.34
C TYR A 133 1.49 20.11 -0.11
N GLU A 134 0.19 19.87 -0.33
CA GLU A 134 -0.35 19.59 -1.66
C GLU A 134 -0.47 20.84 -2.56
N LYS A 135 -0.47 22.06 -2.01
CA LYS A 135 -0.51 23.30 -2.81
C LYS A 135 0.84 23.64 -3.44
N PHE A 136 1.93 23.12 -2.89
CA PHE A 136 3.29 23.41 -3.37
C PHE A 136 3.77 22.44 -4.46
N ASN A 137 2.95 21.45 -4.89
CA ASN A 137 3.40 20.34 -5.76
C ASN A 137 2.39 19.78 -6.75
#